data_AF-A0A830SQ65-F1
#
_entry.id   AF-A0A830SQ65-F1
#
_cell.length_a   1.000
_cell.length_b   1.000
_cell.length_c   1.000
_cell.angle_alpha   90.00
_cell.angle_beta   90.00
_cell.angle_gamma   90.00
#
_symmetry.space_group_name_H-M   'P 1'
#
loop_
_entity.id
_entity.type
_entity.pdbx_description
1 polymer ?
#
loop_
_entity_poly.entity_id
_entity_poly.type
_entity_poly.pdbx_seq_one_letter_code
_entity_poly.pdbx_strand_id
1 'polypeptide(L)' 'MDVTNDDYIRLLSALLPPGPAWSARDPAIAGAAPSLTRVHQRADALMRELDPRTTTELINRWERLCG' A
#
# COMPACT_ATOMS: atom_id res chain seq x y z
N MET A 1 -1.28 -8.10 -9.10
CA MET A 1 -2.65 -8.31 -8.61
C MET A 1 -2.96 -7.08 -7.80
N ASP A 2 -3.92 -6.26 -8.21
CA ASP A 2 -4.24 -5.03 -7.47
C ASP A 2 -4.79 -5.40 -6.10
N VAL A 3 -4.11 -4.94 -5.04
CA VAL A 3 -4.58 -5.13 -3.69
C VAL A 3 -5.73 -4.16 -3.42
N THR A 4 -6.81 -4.68 -2.83
CA THR A 4 -8.03 -3.94 -2.55
C THR A 4 -8.16 -3.59 -1.06
N ASN A 5 -9.12 -2.73 -0.72
CA ASN A 5 -9.44 -2.44 0.68
C ASN A 5 -9.91 -3.71 1.42
N ASP A 6 -10.67 -4.58 0.76
CA ASP A 6 -11.19 -5.82 1.37
C ASP A 6 -10.06 -6.80 1.70
N ASP A 7 -9.00 -6.83 0.88
CA ASP A 7 -7.80 -7.59 1.19
C ASP A 7 -7.15 -7.12 2.49
N TYR A 8 -7.02 -5.81 2.67
CA TYR A 8 -6.47 -5.25 3.91
C TYR A 8 -7.39 -5.45 5.11
N ILE A 9 -8.71 -5.35 4.96
CA ILE A 9 -9.67 -5.68 6.03
C ILE A 9 -9.47 -7.14 6.46
N ARG A 10 -9.38 -8.07 5.50
CA ARG A 10 -9.17 -9.49 5.76
C ARG A 10 -7.83 -9.75 6.47
N LEU A 11 -6.75 -9.12 6.00
CA LEU A 11 -5.41 -9.26 6.59
C LEU A 11 -5.37 -8.71 8.02
N LEU A 12 -5.89 -7.50 8.24
CA LEU A 12 -5.95 -6.88 9.58
C LEU A 12 -6.82 -7.68 10.53
N SER A 13 -7.96 -8.20 10.06
CA SER A 13 -8.85 -9.06 10.87
C SER A 13 -8.14 -10.35 11.32
N ALA A 14 -7.28 -10.92 10.47
CA ALA A 14 -6.52 -12.12 10.78
C ALA A 14 -5.39 -11.89 11.82
N LEU A 15 -4.99 -10.63 12.03
CA LEU A 15 -3.98 -10.25 13.02
C LEU A 15 -4.57 -9.98 14.41
N LEU A 16 -5.90 -9.95 14.54
CA LEU A 16 -6.54 -9.70 15.82
C LEU A 16 -6.32 -10.85 16.80
N PRO A 17 -6.04 -10.56 18.08
CA PRO A 17 -6.04 -11.56 19.12
C PRO A 17 -7.42 -12.25 19.23
N PRO A 18 -7.47 -13.56 19.53
CA PRO A 18 -8.74 -14.24 19.78
C PRO A 18 -9.40 -13.70 21.06
N GLY A 19 -10.73 -13.63 21.07
CA GLY A 19 -11.51 -13.29 22.26
C GLY A 19 -12.52 -12.15 22.04
N PRO A 20 -13.36 -11.85 23.05
CA PRO A 20 -14.50 -10.94 22.90
C PRO A 20 -14.10 -9.46 22.86
N ALA A 21 -12.83 -9.12 23.13
CA ALA A 21 -12.34 -7.75 23.12
C ALA A 21 -12.34 -7.12 21.72
N TRP A 22 -12.26 -7.95 20.67
CA TRP A 22 -12.17 -7.51 19.28
C TRP A 22 -13.39 -7.97 18.51
N SER A 23 -14.07 -7.01 17.86
CA SER A 23 -15.15 -7.31 16.93
C SER A 23 -14.58 -7.50 15.53
N ALA A 24 -15.07 -8.48 14.78
CA ALA A 24 -14.79 -8.58 13.35
C ALA A 24 -15.28 -7.36 12.53
N ARG A 25 -16.13 -6.51 13.13
CA ARG A 25 -16.62 -5.25 12.55
C ARG A 25 -16.03 -4.02 13.24
N ASP A 26 -14.84 -4.15 13.82
CA ASP A 26 -14.19 -3.02 14.47
C ASP A 26 -13.93 -1.88 13.46
N PRO A 27 -14.41 -0.65 13.74
CA PRO A 27 -14.25 0.49 12.83
C PRO A 27 -12.78 0.88 12.62
N ALA A 28 -11.87 0.56 13.54
CA ALA A 28 -10.44 0.81 13.36
C ALA A 28 -9.87 -0.03 12.21
N ILE A 29 -10.35 -1.26 12.01
CA ILE A 29 -9.93 -2.14 10.92
C ILE A 29 -10.39 -1.57 9.58
N ALA A 30 -11.69 -1.29 9.47
CA ALA A 30 -12.28 -0.72 8.27
C ALA A 30 -11.70 0.67 7.95
N GLY A 31 -11.40 1.48 8.97
CA GLY A 31 -10.81 2.80 8.81
C GLY A 31 -9.32 2.79 8.40
N ALA A 32 -8.56 1.77 8.82
CA ALA A 32 -7.15 1.65 8.47
C ALA A 32 -6.93 1.09 7.05
N ALA A 33 -7.80 0.21 6.56
CA ALA A 33 -7.61 -0.43 5.26
C ALA A 33 -7.39 0.55 4.09
N PRO A 34 -8.17 1.63 3.91
CA PRO A 34 -7.97 2.57 2.81
C PRO A 34 -6.62 3.32 2.83
N SER A 35 -6.04 3.57 4.00
CA SER A 35 -4.72 4.21 4.06
C SER A 35 -3.62 3.23 3.64
N LEU A 36 -3.70 1.96 4.06
CA LEU A 36 -2.76 0.91 3.66
C LEU A 36 -2.84 0.61 2.17
N THR A 37 -4.04 0.50 1.59
CA THR A 37 -4.22 0.31 0.14
C THR A 37 -3.55 1.44 -0.66
N ARG A 38 -3.75 2.69 -0.26
CA ARG A 38 -3.12 3.84 -0.94
C ARG A 38 -1.60 3.79 -0.86
N VAL A 39 -1.04 3.43 0.30
CA VAL A 39 0.41 3.28 0.47
C VAL A 39 0.95 2.15 -0.39
N HIS A 40 0.25 1.02 -0.48
CA HIS A 40 0.63 -0.10 -1.35
C HIS A 40 0.68 0.34 -2.81
N GLN A 41 -0.41 0.91 -3.33
CA GLN A 41 -0.48 1.38 -4.71
C GLN A 41 0.61 2.41 -5.01
N ARG A 42 0.93 3.26 -4.02
CA ARG A 42 2.01 4.23 -4.15
C ARG A 42 3.38 3.56 -4.21
N ALA A 43 3.61 2.52 -3.41
CA ALA A 43 4.86 1.74 -3.46
C ALA A 43 5.02 1.05 -4.82
N ASP A 44 3.96 0.46 -5.37
CA ASP A 44 3.99 -0.14 -6.71
C ASP A 44 4.29 0.88 -7.80
N ALA A 45 3.73 2.09 -7.67
CA ALA A 45 4.07 3.19 -8.58
C ALA A 45 5.54 3.58 -8.49
N LEU A 46 6.10 3.66 -7.29
CA LEU A 46 7.52 3.98 -7.08
C LEU A 46 8.45 2.87 -7.60
N MET A 47 8.05 1.61 -7.56
CA MET A 47 8.85 0.52 -8.14
C MET A 47 9.06 0.70 -9.65
N ARG A 48 8.11 1.32 -10.36
CA ARG A 48 8.25 1.64 -11.79
C ARG A 48 9.21 2.79 -12.08
N GLU A 49 9.53 3.60 -11.07
CA GLU A 49 10.48 4.72 -11.19
C GLU A 49 11.96 4.25 -11.16
N LEU A 50 12.20 2.99 -10.80
CA LEU A 50 13.54 2.39 -10.78
C LEU A 50 14.10 2.14 -12.18
N ASP A 51 13.23 1.99 -13.19
CA ASP A 51 13.66 1.91 -14.59
C ASP A 51 13.62 3.32 -15.21
N PRO A 52 14.77 3.87 -15.64
CA PRO A 52 14.83 5.21 -16.22
C PRO A 52 14.02 5.36 -17.52
N ARG A 53 13.61 4.27 -18.17
CA ARG A 53 12.76 4.32 -19.37
C ARG A 53 11.28 4.55 -19.04
N THR A 54 10.89 4.34 -17.79
CA THR A 54 9.48 4.46 -17.34
C THR A 54 9.30 5.45 -16.18
N THR A 55 10.39 6.07 -15.72
CA THR A 55 10.38 7.06 -14.64
C THR A 55 9.70 8.35 -15.09
N THR A 56 8.90 8.95 -14.20
CA THR A 56 8.35 10.31 -14.36
C THR A 56 8.81 11.21 -13.21
N GLU A 57 8.80 10.69 -11.98
CA GLU A 57 9.13 11.47 -10.78
C GLU A 57 10.62 11.59 -10.53
N LEU A 58 11.39 10.53 -10.82
CA LEU A 58 12.84 10.51 -10.62
C LEU A 58 13.64 10.95 -11.86
N ILE A 59 12.97 11.42 -12.92
CA ILE A 59 13.63 11.79 -14.19
C ILE A 59 14.78 12.78 -14.00
N ASN A 60 14.56 13.85 -13.23
CA ASN A 60 15.59 14.87 -12.94
C ASN A 60 16.82 14.28 -12.24
N ARG A 61 16.65 13.22 -11.44
CA ARG A 61 17.76 12.55 -10.75
C ARG A 61 18.53 11.67 -11.73
N TRP A 62 17.83 10.94 -12.59
CA TRP A 62 18.45 10.10 -13.61
C TRP A 62 19.24 10.92 -14.62
N GLU A 63 18.68 12.02 -15.13
CA GLU A 63 19.38 12.94 -16.04
C GLU A 63 20.68 13.47 -15.42
N ARG A 64 20.67 13.80 -14.13
CA ARG A 64 21.88 14.28 -13.44
C ARG A 64 22.99 13.22 -13.33
N LEU A 65 22.61 11.95 -13.19
CA LEU A 65 23.57 10.86 -12.94
C LEU A 65 24.07 10.20 -14.23
N CYS A 66 23.26 10.20 -15.29
CA CYS A 66 23.51 9.41 -16.49
C CYS A 66 23.31 10.17 -17.82
N GLY A 67 22.76 11.39 -17.78
CA GLY A 67 22.50 12.23 -18.95
C GLY A 67 23.68 13.14 -19.31
#